data_AF-A0A661YDS4-F1
#
_entry.id   AF-A0A661YDS4-F1
#
_cell.length_a   1.000
_cell.length_b   1.000
_cell.length_c   1.000
_cell.angle_alpha   90.00
_cell.angle_beta   90.00
_cell.angle_gamma   90.00
#
_symmetry.space_group_name_H-M   'P 1'
#
loop_
_entity.id
_entity.type
_entity.pdbx_description
1 polymer ?
#
loop_
_entity_poly.entity_id
_entity_poly.type
_entity_poly.pdbx_seq_one_letter_code
_entity_poly.pdbx_strand_id
1 'polypeptide(L)'
;MSVATYRKIPLSTKCSILLGGFANQFGWAFFGFGMIFFWGFAMNSDLSAFYFTGEVITVEGTATRSTEIDATEGNITVIGNSYKFKTEDGIEFEGISYATGQSIQIGQSVTIEYPEGNPQYSRIKGMRRQIFHAVAIWVVLFPLVGLMFMLFGLKRSIRAIRLLKYGEMTKGKLISKVRTNTKINGRPLYKMKFRYKDYMGNEFELTEKTLTPYVLEDQGEERLLYSRHKPAYAAMLDSLPSSASINAHGSIEPSSLIRVIFLMFFPLLTIVGHGIYVFNTYVG
;
A
#
# COMPACT_ATOMS: atom_id res chain seq x y z
N MET A 1 -39.39 14.38 16.36
CA MET A 1 -38.68 15.09 15.26
C MET A 1 -37.17 14.93 15.47
N SER A 2 -36.49 14.17 14.61
CA SER A 2 -35.02 14.07 14.64
C SER A 2 -34.46 15.16 13.72
N VAL A 3 -33.96 16.24 14.32
CA VAL A 3 -33.23 17.27 13.57
C VAL A 3 -31.89 16.66 13.17
N ALA A 4 -31.57 16.68 11.87
CA ALA A 4 -30.25 16.33 11.37
C ALA A 4 -29.22 17.20 12.10
N THR A 5 -28.59 16.63 13.13
CA THR A 5 -27.74 17.37 14.05
C THR A 5 -26.34 17.38 13.48
N TYR A 6 -25.90 18.55 13.04
CA TYR A 6 -24.50 18.78 12.74
C TYR A 6 -23.68 18.52 14.02
N ARG A 7 -22.84 17.48 14.02
CA ARG A 7 -21.96 17.19 15.16
C ARG A 7 -20.55 17.69 14.88
N LYS A 8 -20.01 18.51 15.79
CA LYS A 8 -18.59 18.88 15.75
C LYS A 8 -17.77 17.66 16.17
N ILE A 9 -16.85 17.22 15.30
CA ILE A 9 -15.95 16.11 15.59
C ILE A 9 -14.60 16.70 16.04
N PRO A 10 -14.12 16.39 17.26
CA PRO A 10 -12.78 16.77 17.70
C PRO A 10 -11.70 16.29 16.74
N LEU A 11 -10.62 17.06 16.60
CA LEU A 11 -9.52 16.71 15.69
C LEU A 11 -8.86 15.38 16.09
N SER A 12 -8.65 15.14 17.39
CA SER A 12 -8.11 13.87 17.88
C SER A 12 -8.96 12.68 17.46
N THR A 13 -10.30 12.79 17.53
CA THR A 13 -11.22 11.74 17.08
C THR A 13 -11.18 11.56 15.56
N LYS A 14 -11.08 12.64 14.78
CA LYS A 14 -10.89 12.53 13.32
C LYS A 14 -9.60 11.78 12.99
N CYS A 15 -8.47 12.13 13.60
CA CYS A 15 -7.20 11.45 13.39
C CYS A 15 -7.28 9.98 13.83
N SER A 16 -7.87 9.71 14.99
CA SER A 16 -8.05 8.36 15.50
C SER A 16 -8.92 7.50 14.57
N ILE A 17 -9.97 8.06 13.96
CA ILE A 17 -10.79 7.37 12.96
C ILE A 17 -10.02 7.16 11.65
N LEU A 18 -9.32 8.18 11.14
CA LEU A 18 -8.58 8.13 9.88
C LEU A 18 -7.42 7.14 9.91
N LEU A 19 -6.67 7.13 11.01
CA LEU A 19 -5.47 6.31 11.16
C LEU A 19 -5.78 4.97 11.85
N GLY A 20 -6.87 4.91 12.63
CA GLY A 20 -7.24 3.72 13.38
C GLY A 20 -7.90 2.62 12.55
N GLY A 21 -8.08 1.48 13.21
CA GLY A 21 -8.65 0.27 12.61
C GLY A 21 -7.58 -0.60 11.94
N PHE A 22 -7.87 -1.91 11.89
CA PHE A 22 -6.95 -2.92 11.39
C PHE A 22 -6.48 -2.61 9.96
N ALA A 23 -7.41 -2.28 9.04
CA ALA A 23 -7.06 -2.05 7.64
C ALA A 23 -6.07 -0.89 7.43
N ASN A 24 -6.23 0.22 8.17
CA ASN A 24 -5.30 1.35 8.07
C ASN A 24 -3.94 1.00 8.68
N GLN A 25 -3.90 0.45 9.89
CA GLN A 25 -2.64 0.14 10.59
C GLN A 25 -1.85 -0.95 9.85
N PHE A 26 -2.52 -2.03 9.44
CA PHE A 26 -1.92 -3.07 8.61
C PHE A 26 -1.49 -2.52 7.25
N GLY A 27 -2.33 -1.72 6.59
CA GLY A 27 -2.02 -1.12 5.31
C GLY A 27 -0.75 -0.26 5.34
N TRP A 28 -0.61 0.62 6.35
CA TRP A 28 0.59 1.43 6.56
C TRP A 28 1.83 0.59 6.85
N ALA A 29 1.73 -0.36 7.80
CA ALA A 29 2.87 -1.22 8.14
C ALA A 29 3.33 -2.07 6.94
N PHE A 30 2.39 -2.70 6.24
CA PHE A 30 2.68 -3.57 5.10
C PHE A 30 3.16 -2.79 3.88
N PHE A 31 2.60 -1.60 3.62
CA PHE A 31 3.10 -0.70 2.58
C PHE A 31 4.53 -0.25 2.89
N GLY A 32 4.78 0.25 4.11
CA GLY A 32 6.10 0.71 4.51
C GLY A 32 7.16 -0.38 4.45
N PHE A 33 6.84 -1.58 4.94
CA PHE A 33 7.73 -2.74 4.83
C PHE A 33 7.92 -3.20 3.37
N GLY A 34 6.84 -3.31 2.60
CA GLY A 34 6.89 -3.70 1.19
C GLY A 34 7.72 -2.75 0.32
N MET A 35 7.68 -1.45 0.64
CA MET A 35 8.49 -0.44 -0.05
C MET A 35 10.01 -0.67 0.13
N ILE A 36 10.47 -1.32 1.20
CA ILE A 36 11.90 -1.70 1.35
C ILE A 36 12.30 -2.65 0.23
N PHE A 37 11.46 -3.64 -0.08
CA PHE A 37 11.71 -4.57 -1.18
C PHE A 37 11.57 -3.90 -2.54
N PHE A 38 10.65 -2.94 -2.67
CA PHE A 38 10.55 -2.14 -3.89
C PHE A 38 11.87 -1.43 -4.20
N TRP A 39 12.44 -0.72 -3.23
CA TRP A 39 13.71 -0.01 -3.42
C TRP A 39 14.88 -0.97 -3.66
N GLY A 40 14.98 -2.05 -2.87
CA GLY A 40 16.08 -3.01 -2.99
C GLY A 40 16.05 -3.81 -4.28
N PHE A 41 14.88 -4.26 -4.72
CA PHE A 41 14.76 -5.26 -5.78
C PHE A 41 14.08 -4.72 -7.04
N ALA A 42 12.91 -4.08 -6.92
CA ALA A 42 12.14 -3.64 -8.09
C ALA A 42 12.89 -2.54 -8.86
N MET A 43 13.45 -1.56 -8.16
CA MET A 43 14.26 -0.49 -8.79
C MET A 43 15.57 -1.00 -9.38
N ASN A 44 16.07 -2.16 -8.92
CA ASN A 44 17.28 -2.82 -9.42
C ASN A 44 16.94 -4.03 -10.30
N SER A 45 15.72 -4.12 -10.84
CA SER A 45 15.30 -5.20 -11.72
C SER A 45 15.55 -4.84 -13.19
N ASP A 46 16.06 -5.81 -13.96
CA ASP A 46 16.38 -5.59 -15.35
C ASP A 46 15.12 -5.62 -16.23
N LEU A 47 14.58 -4.42 -16.46
CA LEU A 47 13.44 -4.19 -17.34
C LEU A 47 13.86 -3.88 -18.78
N SER A 48 15.07 -4.29 -19.20
CA SER A 48 15.59 -4.07 -20.57
C SER A 48 14.64 -4.53 -21.67
N ALA A 49 13.77 -5.51 -21.43
CA ALA A 49 12.76 -5.94 -22.40
C ALA A 49 11.81 -4.79 -22.87
N PHE A 50 11.65 -3.73 -22.06
CA PHE A 50 10.85 -2.56 -22.44
C PHE A 50 11.64 -1.49 -23.20
N TYR A 51 12.98 -1.54 -23.15
CA TYR A 51 13.86 -0.56 -23.80
C TYR A 51 14.52 -1.12 -25.06
N PHE A 52 14.81 -2.43 -25.08
CA PHE A 52 15.35 -3.16 -26.22
C PHE A 52 14.22 -3.60 -27.15
N THR A 53 13.47 -2.62 -27.64
CA THR A 53 12.43 -2.81 -28.65
C THR A 53 12.94 -2.30 -30.00
N GLY A 54 12.80 -3.09 -31.06
CA GLY A 54 13.24 -2.72 -32.40
C GLY A 54 14.64 -3.25 -32.73
N GLU A 55 15.38 -2.51 -33.56
CA GLU A 55 16.72 -2.89 -33.98
C GLU A 55 17.72 -2.71 -32.82
N VAL A 56 18.57 -3.72 -32.64
CA VAL A 56 19.62 -3.74 -31.63
C VAL A 56 20.96 -3.66 -32.34
N ILE A 57 21.66 -2.54 -32.12
CA ILE A 57 22.98 -2.30 -32.68
C ILE A 57 24.01 -3.01 -31.82
N THR A 58 24.99 -3.65 -32.47
CA THR A 58 26.10 -4.30 -31.79
C THR A 58 27.43 -3.71 -32.23
N VAL A 59 28.27 -3.36 -31.27
CA VAL A 59 29.59 -2.77 -31.51
C VAL A 59 30.64 -3.42 -30.60
N GLU A 60 31.91 -3.27 -30.95
CA GLU A 60 32.99 -3.64 -30.04
C GLU A 60 33.20 -2.56 -28.98
N GLY A 61 33.39 -3.01 -27.74
CA GLY A 61 33.77 -2.21 -26.60
C GLY A 61 34.92 -2.84 -25.84
N THR A 62 35.34 -2.19 -24.77
CA THR A 62 36.44 -2.67 -23.92
C THR A 62 35.98 -2.69 -22.46
N ALA A 63 36.20 -3.82 -21.79
CA ALA A 63 35.95 -3.94 -20.36
C ALA A 63 36.96 -3.10 -19.57
N THR A 64 36.48 -2.28 -18.64
CA THR A 64 37.31 -1.34 -17.87
C THR A 64 37.46 -1.77 -16.42
N ARG A 65 36.49 -2.46 -15.84
CA ARG A 65 36.51 -2.94 -14.45
C ARG A 65 35.54 -4.10 -14.24
N SER A 66 35.85 -4.98 -13.30
CA SER A 66 34.91 -5.97 -12.76
C SER A 66 34.88 -5.85 -11.23
N THR A 67 33.70 -5.80 -10.63
CA THR A 67 33.53 -5.58 -9.18
C THR A 67 32.40 -6.44 -8.65
N GLU A 68 32.67 -7.19 -7.59
CA GLU A 68 31.63 -7.88 -6.83
C GLU A 68 30.72 -6.85 -6.17
N ILE A 69 29.41 -7.01 -6.35
CA ILE A 69 28.43 -6.19 -5.66
C ILE A 69 27.82 -6.98 -4.50
N ASP A 70 27.29 -6.27 -3.50
CA ASP A 70 26.66 -6.88 -2.32
C ASP A 70 25.26 -7.43 -2.67
N ALA A 71 25.23 -8.40 -3.59
CA ALA A 71 24.05 -9.09 -4.07
C ALA A 71 24.39 -10.51 -4.50
N THR A 72 23.51 -11.46 -4.19
CA THR A 72 23.66 -12.87 -4.57
C THR A 72 22.39 -13.40 -5.21
N GLU A 73 22.54 -14.30 -6.18
CA GLU A 73 21.46 -15.07 -6.78
C GLU A 73 21.82 -16.56 -6.70
N GLY A 74 21.01 -17.37 -6.00
CA GLY A 74 21.31 -18.79 -5.81
C GLY A 74 22.63 -19.05 -5.07
N ASN A 75 23.00 -18.18 -4.11
CA ASN A 75 24.29 -18.17 -3.40
C ASN A 75 25.52 -17.87 -4.27
N ILE A 76 25.32 -17.37 -5.49
CA ILE A 76 26.40 -16.92 -6.37
C ILE A 76 26.39 -15.39 -6.39
N THR A 77 27.54 -14.78 -6.15
CA THR A 77 27.71 -13.32 -6.16
C THR A 77 27.42 -12.75 -7.55
N VAL A 78 26.67 -11.64 -7.59
CA VAL A 78 26.48 -10.86 -8.81
C VAL A 78 27.70 -9.97 -9.00
N ILE A 79 28.22 -9.93 -10.23
CA ILE A 79 29.40 -9.15 -10.60
C ILE A 79 28.99 -8.04 -11.56
N GLY A 80 29.38 -6.80 -11.24
CA GLY A 80 29.26 -5.64 -12.11
C GLY A 80 30.49 -5.49 -13.00
N ASN A 81 30.30 -5.59 -14.31
CA ASN A 81 31.32 -5.48 -15.35
C ASN A 81 31.17 -4.11 -16.05
N SER A 82 32.06 -3.18 -15.75
CA SER A 82 32.14 -1.86 -16.38
C SER A 82 32.80 -1.96 -17.74
N TYR A 83 32.31 -1.18 -18.71
CA TYR A 83 32.83 -1.15 -20.08
C TYR A 83 32.69 0.24 -20.68
N LYS A 84 33.42 0.46 -21.78
CA LYS A 84 33.28 1.62 -22.65
C LYS A 84 33.20 1.20 -24.12
N PHE A 85 32.53 1.99 -24.94
CA PHE A 85 32.40 1.77 -26.38
C PHE A 85 32.17 3.08 -27.11
N LYS A 86 32.29 3.05 -28.45
CA LYS A 86 31.96 4.18 -29.31
C LYS A 86 30.83 3.80 -30.25
N THR A 87 29.88 4.73 -30.43
CA THR A 87 28.84 4.65 -31.46
C THR A 87 29.44 4.93 -32.84
N GLU A 88 28.69 4.66 -33.91
CA GLU A 88 29.13 4.93 -35.29
C GLU A 88 29.46 6.42 -35.52
N ASP A 89 28.77 7.32 -34.82
CA ASP A 89 29.04 8.77 -34.82
C ASP A 89 30.30 9.17 -34.04
N GLY A 90 31.03 8.20 -33.48
CA GLY A 90 32.27 8.39 -32.72
C GLY A 90 32.07 8.84 -31.27
N ILE A 91 30.84 8.96 -30.79
CA ILE A 91 30.53 9.35 -29.41
C ILE A 91 30.83 8.18 -28.46
N GLU A 92 31.63 8.45 -27.43
CA GLU A 92 32.01 7.47 -26.41
C GLU A 92 30.96 7.38 -25.30
N PHE A 93 30.64 6.15 -24.90
CA PHE A 93 29.71 5.83 -23.83
C PHE A 93 30.34 4.84 -22.86
N GLU A 94 29.93 4.94 -21.61
CA GLU A 94 30.30 4.00 -20.55
C GLU A 94 29.05 3.36 -19.94
N GLY A 95 29.20 2.14 -19.44
CA GLY A 95 28.11 1.42 -18.81
C GLY A 95 28.59 0.33 -17.86
N ILE A 96 27.64 -0.27 -17.16
CA ILE A 96 27.88 -1.43 -16.29
C ILE A 96 26.87 -2.50 -16.68
N SER A 97 27.36 -3.72 -16.85
CA SER A 97 26.53 -4.90 -17.05
C SER A 97 26.73 -5.91 -15.92
N TYR A 98 25.65 -6.57 -15.53
CA TYR A 98 25.61 -7.47 -14.39
C TYR A 98 25.47 -8.92 -14.85
N ALA A 99 26.27 -9.79 -14.26
CA ALA A 99 26.23 -11.22 -14.50
C ALA A 99 26.46 -11.99 -13.20
N THR A 100 25.81 -13.13 -13.06
CA THR A 100 25.93 -13.97 -11.85
C THR A 100 27.17 -14.85 -11.96
N GLY A 101 28.17 -14.61 -11.11
CA GLY A 101 29.41 -15.38 -11.05
C GLY A 101 30.39 -15.17 -12.22
N GLN A 102 30.11 -14.21 -13.12
CA GLN A 102 30.93 -13.97 -14.30
C GLN A 102 31.61 -12.60 -14.25
N SER A 103 32.94 -12.62 -14.18
CA SER A 103 33.80 -11.44 -14.33
C SER A 103 34.47 -11.41 -15.70
N ILE A 104 34.73 -10.21 -16.20
CA ILE A 104 35.45 -9.97 -17.45
C ILE A 104 36.82 -9.37 -17.12
N GLN A 105 37.86 -9.75 -17.86
CA GLN A 105 39.21 -9.22 -17.66
C GLN A 105 39.28 -7.76 -18.16
N ILE A 106 39.99 -6.92 -17.42
CA ILE A 106 40.21 -5.52 -17.81
C ILE A 106 40.99 -5.49 -19.14
N GLY A 107 40.56 -4.64 -20.07
CA GLY A 107 41.14 -4.53 -21.41
C GLY A 107 40.62 -5.55 -22.41
N GLN A 108 39.81 -6.52 -21.98
CA GLN A 108 39.20 -7.50 -22.88
C GLN A 108 38.20 -6.83 -23.83
N SER A 109 38.27 -7.18 -25.12
CA SER A 109 37.26 -6.78 -26.11
C SER A 109 35.95 -7.52 -25.83
N VAL A 110 34.85 -6.77 -25.79
CA VAL A 110 33.51 -7.26 -25.48
C VAL A 110 32.52 -6.76 -26.52
N THR A 111 31.54 -7.57 -26.88
CA THR A 111 30.43 -7.11 -27.72
C THR A 111 29.42 -6.36 -26.87
N ILE A 112 29.20 -5.10 -27.20
CA ILE A 112 28.17 -4.26 -26.58
C ILE A 112 26.95 -4.24 -27.48
N GLU A 113 25.77 -4.33 -26.89
CA GLU A 113 24.49 -4.18 -27.57
C GLU A 113 23.69 -3.02 -26.97
N TYR A 114 23.01 -2.25 -27.83
CA TYR A 114 22.11 -1.17 -27.41
C TYR A 114 20.96 -0.99 -28.41
N PRO A 115 19.79 -0.49 -27.96
CA PRO A 115 18.69 -0.17 -28.87
C PRO A 115 19.05 1.00 -29.78
N GLU A 116 18.68 0.93 -31.07
CA GLU A 116 18.94 2.01 -32.03
C GLU A 116 18.50 3.39 -31.48
N GLY A 117 19.33 4.41 -31.68
CA GLY A 117 19.11 5.76 -31.18
C GLY A 117 19.21 5.94 -29.66
N ASN A 118 19.45 4.87 -28.88
CA ASN A 118 19.47 4.92 -27.42
C ASN A 118 20.69 4.21 -26.79
N PRO A 119 21.93 4.63 -27.11
CA PRO A 119 23.16 4.03 -26.57
C PRO A 119 23.29 4.09 -25.04
N GLN A 120 22.59 5.00 -24.37
CA GLN A 120 22.49 5.07 -22.90
C GLN A 120 21.85 3.83 -22.27
N TYR A 121 21.12 3.04 -23.06
CA TYR A 121 20.54 1.77 -22.64
C TYR A 121 21.40 0.57 -23.06
N SER A 122 22.72 0.73 -23.22
CA SER A 122 23.63 -0.36 -23.59
C SER A 122 23.81 -1.43 -22.51
N ARG A 123 24.31 -2.60 -22.94
CA ARG A 123 24.86 -3.67 -22.10
C ARG A 123 25.86 -4.53 -22.86
N ILE A 124 26.70 -5.27 -22.13
CA ILE A 124 27.48 -6.37 -22.70
C ILE A 124 26.52 -7.47 -23.14
N LYS A 125 26.68 -7.95 -24.38
CA LYS A 125 25.81 -8.98 -24.97
C LYS A 125 25.76 -10.23 -24.09
N GLY A 126 24.53 -10.66 -23.76
CA GLY A 126 24.28 -11.81 -22.87
C GLY A 126 24.28 -11.48 -21.37
N MET A 127 24.55 -10.23 -20.98
CA MET A 127 24.49 -9.77 -19.59
C MET A 127 23.26 -8.88 -19.35
N ARG A 128 23.01 -8.55 -18.08
CA ARG A 128 21.90 -7.68 -17.65
C ARG A 128 22.34 -6.24 -17.48
N ARG A 129 21.39 -5.31 -17.57
CA ARG A 129 21.63 -3.88 -17.24
C ARG A 129 21.49 -3.54 -15.78
N GLN A 130 20.83 -4.41 -15.03
CA GLN A 130 20.55 -4.22 -13.60
C GLN A 130 20.91 -5.47 -12.82
N ILE A 131 21.02 -5.31 -11.51
CA ILE A 131 21.49 -6.32 -10.56
C ILE A 131 20.63 -7.59 -10.63
N PHE A 132 19.30 -7.43 -10.64
CA PHE A 132 18.36 -8.54 -10.59
C PHE A 132 17.66 -8.76 -11.92
N HIS A 133 17.19 -9.99 -12.16
CA HIS A 133 16.37 -10.30 -13.33
C HIS A 133 15.01 -9.57 -13.28
N ALA A 134 14.36 -9.42 -14.44
CA ALA A 134 13.04 -8.81 -14.56
C ALA A 134 12.00 -9.37 -13.56
N VAL A 135 12.09 -10.66 -13.23
CA VAL A 135 11.18 -11.35 -12.29
C VAL A 135 11.18 -10.71 -10.90
N ALA A 136 12.27 -10.04 -10.49
CA ALA A 136 12.33 -9.33 -9.21
C ALA A 136 11.25 -8.23 -9.10
N ILE A 137 10.70 -7.72 -10.22
CA ILE A 137 9.62 -6.73 -10.23
C ILE A 137 8.34 -7.23 -9.51
N TRP A 138 8.14 -8.54 -9.39
CA TRP A 138 6.95 -9.10 -8.72
C TRP A 138 6.85 -8.71 -7.24
N VAL A 139 7.95 -8.31 -6.60
CA VAL A 139 7.94 -7.78 -5.23
C VAL A 139 7.10 -6.50 -5.09
N VAL A 140 6.82 -5.79 -6.18
CA VAL A 140 5.91 -4.61 -6.22
C VAL A 140 4.51 -4.97 -5.70
N LEU A 141 4.10 -6.25 -5.78
CA LEU A 141 2.82 -6.68 -5.23
C LEU A 141 2.70 -6.42 -3.72
N PHE A 142 3.79 -6.48 -2.95
CA PHE A 142 3.77 -6.24 -1.51
C PHE A 142 3.30 -4.83 -1.15
N PRO A 143 3.94 -3.73 -1.60
CA PRO A 143 3.44 -2.40 -1.33
C PRO A 143 2.05 -2.17 -1.94
N LEU A 144 1.72 -2.74 -3.11
CA LEU A 144 0.37 -2.59 -3.69
C LEU A 144 -0.73 -3.18 -2.80
N VAL A 145 -0.50 -4.35 -2.19
CA VAL A 145 -1.45 -4.91 -1.22
C VAL A 145 -1.59 -3.99 0.00
N GLY A 146 -0.48 -3.47 0.54
CA GLY A 146 -0.51 -2.51 1.65
C GLY A 146 -1.30 -1.25 1.31
N LEU A 147 -1.07 -0.69 0.12
CA LEU A 147 -1.78 0.48 -0.40
C LEU A 147 -3.28 0.19 -0.57
N MET A 148 -3.67 -0.98 -1.07
CA MET A 148 -5.07 -1.37 -1.18
C MET A 148 -5.76 -1.37 0.18
N PHE A 149 -5.14 -1.97 1.22
CA PHE A 149 -5.68 -1.97 2.58
C PHE A 149 -5.78 -0.55 3.16
N MET A 150 -4.77 0.29 2.92
CA MET A 150 -4.75 1.69 3.33
C MET A 150 -5.89 2.48 2.68
N LEU A 151 -6.10 2.36 1.36
CA LEU A 151 -7.17 3.04 0.63
C LEU A 151 -8.55 2.57 1.07
N PHE A 152 -8.73 1.27 1.28
CA PHE A 152 -9.98 0.71 1.80
C PHE A 152 -10.30 1.22 3.21
N GLY A 153 -9.29 1.19 4.09
CA GLY A 153 -9.39 1.71 5.45
C GLY A 153 -9.75 3.20 5.47
N LEU A 154 -9.03 4.01 4.68
CA LEU A 154 -9.28 5.45 4.56
C LEU A 154 -10.69 5.75 4.04
N LYS A 155 -11.15 5.01 3.02
CA LYS A 155 -12.53 5.13 2.50
C LYS A 155 -13.56 4.82 3.58
N ARG A 156 -13.36 3.77 4.39
CA ARG A 156 -14.23 3.43 5.54
C ARG A 156 -14.19 4.53 6.60
N SER A 157 -13.02 5.08 6.89
CA SER A 157 -12.84 6.15 7.88
C SER A 157 -13.48 7.48 7.46
N ILE A 158 -13.33 7.89 6.20
CA ILE A 158 -14.01 9.08 5.65
C ILE A 158 -15.53 8.89 5.72
N ARG A 159 -16.02 7.69 5.41
CA ARG A 159 -17.44 7.35 5.57
C ARG A 159 -17.91 7.47 7.00
N ALA A 160 -17.15 6.94 7.96
CA ALA A 160 -17.45 7.04 9.38
C ALA A 160 -17.50 8.50 9.85
N ILE A 161 -16.52 9.32 9.47
CA ILE A 161 -16.48 10.75 9.80
C ILE A 161 -17.70 11.49 9.24
N ARG A 162 -18.09 11.19 7.99
CA ARG A 162 -19.27 11.80 7.38
C ARG A 162 -20.56 11.42 8.11
N LEU A 163 -20.72 10.14 8.46
CA LEU A 163 -21.87 9.65 9.22
C LEU A 163 -21.92 10.19 10.65
N LEU A 164 -20.79 10.32 11.32
CA LEU A 164 -20.73 10.94 12.64
C LEU A 164 -21.15 12.41 12.58
N LYS A 165 -20.69 13.13 11.55
CA LYS A 165 -20.91 14.58 11.39
C LYS A 165 -22.34 14.93 10.97
N TYR A 166 -22.92 14.16 10.05
CA TYR A 166 -24.19 14.50 9.38
C TYR A 166 -25.25 13.40 9.45
N GLY A 167 -24.93 12.23 10.02
CA GLY A 167 -25.82 11.09 10.04
C GLY A 167 -26.90 11.21 11.10
N GLU A 168 -28.09 10.73 10.76
CA GLU A 168 -29.19 10.56 11.68
C GLU A 168 -29.06 9.22 12.40
N MET A 169 -29.37 9.21 13.70
CA MET A 169 -29.33 8.01 14.51
C MET A 169 -30.68 7.30 14.43
N THR A 170 -30.64 5.99 14.24
CA THR A 170 -31.81 5.11 14.31
C THR A 170 -31.39 3.78 14.93
N LYS A 171 -32.36 2.91 15.15
CA LYS A 171 -32.16 1.57 15.68
C LYS A 171 -32.39 0.53 14.60
N GLY A 172 -31.51 -0.48 14.57
CA GLY A 172 -31.58 -1.60 13.65
C GLY A 172 -31.83 -2.90 14.39
N LYS A 173 -32.79 -3.69 13.92
CA LYS A 173 -33.06 -5.04 14.42
C LYS A 173 -32.22 -6.05 13.65
N LEU A 174 -31.50 -6.93 14.35
CA LEU A 174 -30.80 -8.05 13.73
C LEU A 174 -31.82 -9.00 13.09
N ILE A 175 -31.68 -9.25 11.78
CA ILE A 175 -32.59 -10.13 11.02
C ILE A 175 -31.89 -11.38 10.47
N SER A 176 -30.55 -11.39 10.41
CA SER A 176 -29.79 -12.56 9.95
C SER A 176 -28.37 -12.54 10.51
N LYS A 177 -27.88 -13.70 10.93
CA LYS A 177 -26.50 -13.94 11.35
C LYS A 177 -25.99 -15.22 10.68
N VAL A 178 -24.99 -15.08 9.82
CA VAL A 178 -24.44 -16.21 9.06
C VAL A 178 -22.94 -16.30 9.32
N ARG A 179 -22.48 -17.48 9.73
CA ARG A 179 -21.05 -17.78 9.81
C ARG A 179 -20.47 -17.81 8.39
N THR A 180 -19.37 -17.09 8.17
CA THR A 180 -18.66 -17.15 6.89
C THR A 180 -17.62 -18.29 6.88
N ASN A 181 -17.08 -18.61 5.70
CA ASN A 181 -15.99 -19.57 5.55
C ASN A 181 -14.63 -19.03 6.02
N THR A 182 -14.55 -17.77 6.45
CA THR A 182 -13.32 -17.12 6.89
C THR A 182 -13.15 -17.23 8.40
N LYS A 183 -11.93 -17.61 8.84
CA LYS A 183 -11.50 -17.54 10.24
C LYS A 183 -10.28 -16.62 10.34
N ILE A 184 -10.21 -15.83 11.41
CA ILE A 184 -9.06 -14.98 11.73
C ILE A 184 -8.62 -15.36 13.14
N ASN A 185 -7.38 -15.85 13.29
CA ASN A 185 -6.84 -16.35 14.55
C ASN A 185 -7.76 -17.38 15.24
N GLY A 186 -8.27 -18.35 14.46
CA GLY A 186 -9.19 -19.39 14.94
C GLY A 186 -10.64 -18.92 15.19
N ARG A 187 -10.89 -17.60 15.22
CA ARG A 187 -12.23 -17.05 15.45
C ARG A 187 -13.00 -16.93 14.13
N PRO A 188 -14.25 -17.43 14.05
CA PRO A 188 -15.05 -17.32 12.84
C PRO A 188 -15.52 -15.89 12.61
N LEU A 189 -15.46 -15.44 11.35
CA LEU A 189 -16.06 -14.18 10.92
C LEU A 189 -17.55 -14.38 10.63
N TYR A 190 -18.41 -13.55 11.21
CA TYR A 190 -19.85 -13.55 10.97
C TYR A 190 -20.25 -12.42 10.03
N LYS A 191 -21.23 -12.69 9.17
CA LYS A 191 -21.95 -11.70 8.35
C LYS A 191 -23.33 -11.52 8.99
N MET A 192 -23.59 -10.32 9.48
CA MET A 192 -24.83 -9.95 10.17
C MET A 192 -25.60 -8.94 9.33
N LYS A 193 -26.93 -9.09 9.25
CA LYS A 193 -27.82 -8.14 8.57
C LYS A 193 -28.77 -7.51 9.58
N PHE A 194 -28.91 -6.20 9.51
CA PHE A 194 -29.79 -5.40 10.36
C PHE A 194 -30.83 -4.70 9.49
N ARG A 195 -32.09 -4.70 9.93
CA ARG A 195 -33.18 -3.95 9.33
C ARG A 195 -33.45 -2.70 10.14
N TYR A 196 -33.59 -1.56 9.48
CA TYR A 196 -33.91 -0.29 10.13
C TYR A 196 -34.85 0.55 9.28
N LYS A 197 -35.42 1.58 9.89
CA LYS A 197 -36.27 2.56 9.22
C LYS A 197 -35.58 3.93 9.18
N ASP A 198 -35.77 4.63 8.07
CA ASP A 198 -35.45 6.05 7.98
C ASP A 198 -36.52 6.92 8.67
N TYR A 199 -36.31 8.23 8.67
CA TYR A 199 -37.25 9.21 9.25
C TYR A 199 -38.62 9.26 8.56
N MET A 200 -38.75 8.74 7.34
CA MET A 200 -40.01 8.62 6.60
C MET A 200 -40.68 7.26 6.81
N GLY A 201 -40.07 6.35 7.57
CA GLY A 201 -40.57 5.01 7.83
C GLY A 201 -40.21 3.96 6.78
N ASN A 202 -39.41 4.30 5.75
CA ASN A 202 -38.97 3.36 4.73
C ASN A 202 -37.96 2.37 5.32
N GLU A 203 -38.08 1.09 4.95
CA GLU A 203 -37.19 0.04 5.45
C GLU A 203 -35.93 -0.12 4.61
N PHE A 204 -34.80 -0.29 5.29
CA PHE A 204 -33.48 -0.55 4.70
C PHE A 204 -32.77 -1.69 5.43
N GLU A 205 -31.81 -2.30 4.74
CA GLU A 205 -30.92 -3.30 5.30
C GLU A 205 -29.47 -2.79 5.34
N LEU A 206 -28.77 -3.08 6.43
CA LEU A 206 -27.35 -2.89 6.59
C LEU A 206 -26.68 -4.23 6.85
N THR A 207 -25.58 -4.51 6.16
CA THR A 207 -24.76 -5.71 6.41
C THR A 207 -23.43 -5.32 7.05
N GLU A 208 -23.10 -5.95 8.18
CA GLU A 208 -21.80 -5.81 8.84
C GLU A 208 -21.10 -7.17 8.94
N LYS A 209 -19.76 -7.18 8.86
CA LYS A 209 -18.95 -8.37 9.13
C LYS A 209 -18.13 -8.15 10.38
N THR A 210 -18.20 -9.08 11.34
CA THR A 210 -17.52 -8.93 12.63
C THR A 210 -16.97 -10.26 13.16
N LEU A 211 -15.86 -10.19 13.90
CA LEU A 211 -15.28 -11.30 14.66
C LEU A 211 -15.87 -11.38 16.09
N THR A 212 -16.59 -10.35 16.52
CA THR A 212 -17.18 -10.21 17.85
C THR A 212 -18.69 -9.99 17.73
N PRO A 213 -19.46 -11.00 17.28
CA PRO A 213 -20.90 -10.84 17.05
C PRO A 213 -21.67 -10.46 18.32
N TYR A 214 -21.16 -10.85 19.50
CA TYR A 214 -21.76 -10.54 20.80
C TYR A 214 -21.81 -9.03 21.12
N VAL A 215 -21.01 -8.20 20.44
CA VAL A 215 -21.03 -6.72 20.58
C VAL A 215 -22.16 -6.09 19.78
N LEU A 216 -22.81 -6.86 18.89
CA LEU A 216 -23.96 -6.40 18.09
C LEU A 216 -25.21 -7.24 18.38
N GLU A 217 -25.21 -7.88 19.56
CA GLU A 217 -26.27 -8.75 20.08
C GLU A 217 -26.61 -8.40 21.53
N ASP A 218 -25.92 -7.42 22.14
CA ASP A 218 -26.12 -7.03 23.53
C ASP A 218 -27.46 -6.30 23.72
N GLN A 219 -28.02 -5.73 22.64
CA GLN A 219 -29.29 -5.02 22.67
C GLN A 219 -30.30 -5.66 21.71
N GLY A 220 -31.59 -5.62 22.08
CA GLY A 220 -32.67 -6.07 21.21
C GLY A 220 -32.77 -5.26 19.90
N GLU A 221 -32.24 -4.05 19.91
CA GLU A 221 -32.02 -3.21 18.74
C GLU A 221 -30.70 -2.45 18.87
N GLU A 222 -29.92 -2.42 17.79
CA GLU A 222 -28.58 -1.85 17.74
C GLU A 222 -28.57 -0.43 17.18
N ARG A 223 -27.69 0.43 17.68
CA ARG A 223 -27.60 1.82 17.21
C ARG A 223 -26.83 1.91 15.90
N LEU A 224 -27.38 2.64 14.94
CA LEU A 224 -26.72 2.92 13.67
C LEU A 224 -26.91 4.36 13.23
N LEU A 225 -25.99 4.82 12.38
CA LEU A 225 -26.04 6.11 11.72
C LEU A 225 -26.32 5.91 10.23
N TYR A 226 -27.23 6.71 9.67
CA TYR A 226 -27.50 6.72 8.23
C TYR A 226 -27.50 8.15 7.66
N SER A 227 -27.24 8.28 6.36
CA SER A 227 -27.37 9.56 5.66
C SER A 227 -28.83 9.82 5.28
N ARG A 228 -29.40 10.93 5.73
CA ARG A 228 -30.79 11.32 5.43
C ARG A 228 -31.10 11.33 3.92
N HIS A 229 -30.18 11.85 3.09
CA HIS A 229 -30.34 11.96 1.64
C HIS A 229 -29.98 10.68 0.88
N LYS A 230 -29.35 9.71 1.55
CA LYS A 230 -28.99 8.41 0.98
C LYS A 230 -29.06 7.34 2.07
N PRO A 231 -30.26 6.87 2.46
CA PRO A 231 -30.40 6.02 3.65
C PRO A 231 -29.60 4.72 3.62
N ALA A 232 -29.39 4.12 2.45
CA ALA A 232 -28.50 2.95 2.28
C ALA A 232 -27.03 3.23 2.65
N TYR A 233 -26.62 4.50 2.73
CA TYR A 233 -25.35 4.91 3.29
C TYR A 233 -25.47 4.94 4.82
N ALA A 234 -25.28 3.78 5.44
CA ALA A 234 -25.37 3.61 6.89
C ALA A 234 -24.19 2.83 7.49
N ALA A 235 -23.99 2.90 8.80
CA ALA A 235 -23.01 2.11 9.54
C ALA A 235 -23.46 1.90 10.98
N MET A 236 -23.16 0.73 11.56
CA MET A 236 -23.41 0.47 12.98
C MET A 236 -22.49 1.37 13.79
N LEU A 237 -22.99 1.97 14.86
CA LEU A 237 -22.23 2.89 15.69
C LEU A 237 -21.00 2.19 16.30
N ASP A 238 -21.19 0.99 16.83
CA ASP A 238 -20.13 0.19 17.47
C ASP A 238 -19.15 -0.45 16.46
N SER A 239 -19.47 -0.39 15.16
CA SER A 239 -18.59 -0.83 14.08
C SER A 239 -17.70 0.29 13.51
N LEU A 240 -17.87 1.53 13.99
CA LEU A 240 -17.08 2.65 13.48
C LEU A 240 -15.59 2.47 13.88
N PRO A 241 -14.66 2.83 12.99
CA PRO A 241 -13.24 2.79 13.33
C PRO A 241 -12.98 3.62 14.58
N SER A 242 -12.15 3.10 15.50
CA SER A 242 -11.74 3.78 16.73
C SER A 242 -12.78 3.89 17.86
N SER A 243 -13.95 3.26 17.78
CA SER A 243 -14.91 3.22 18.90
C SER A 243 -15.35 4.62 19.35
N ALA A 244 -15.60 5.52 18.41
CA ALA A 244 -16.01 6.89 18.74
C ALA A 244 -17.33 6.87 19.54
N SER A 245 -17.30 7.35 20.78
CA SER A 245 -18.46 7.46 21.66
C SER A 245 -19.24 8.74 21.38
N ILE A 246 -20.57 8.63 21.39
CA ILE A 246 -21.50 9.75 21.42
C ILE A 246 -22.09 9.79 22.83
N ASN A 247 -21.89 10.89 23.55
CA ASN A 247 -22.40 11.03 24.91
C ASN A 247 -23.92 11.33 24.95
N ALA A 248 -24.47 11.41 26.16
CA ALA A 248 -25.91 11.67 26.38
C ALA A 248 -26.41 12.98 25.75
N HIS A 249 -25.54 13.96 25.53
CA HIS A 249 -25.85 15.24 24.88
C HIS A 249 -25.71 15.20 23.35
N GLY A 250 -25.41 14.03 22.77
CA GLY A 250 -25.24 13.88 21.34
C GLY A 250 -23.93 14.44 20.79
N SER A 251 -22.97 14.80 21.65
CA SER A 251 -21.64 15.26 21.25
C SER A 251 -20.63 14.11 21.23
N ILE A 252 -19.62 14.24 20.36
CA ILE A 252 -18.59 13.23 20.15
C ILE A 252 -17.42 13.52 21.09
N GLU A 253 -17.03 12.53 21.87
CA GLU A 253 -15.93 12.68 22.83
C GLU A 253 -14.57 12.72 22.12
N PRO A 254 -13.62 13.54 22.62
CA PRO A 254 -12.26 13.55 22.09
C PRO A 254 -11.57 12.23 22.37
N SER A 255 -10.92 11.66 21.35
CA SER A 255 -10.04 10.52 21.55
C SER A 255 -8.79 10.91 22.35
N SER A 256 -8.27 9.97 23.14
CA SER A 256 -7.01 10.12 23.88
C SER A 256 -5.86 10.50 22.95
N LEU A 257 -5.10 11.54 23.31
CA LEU A 257 -3.94 11.99 22.53
C LEU A 257 -2.86 10.91 22.44
N ILE A 258 -2.63 10.17 23.52
CA ILE A 258 -1.67 9.05 23.56
C ILE A 258 -2.03 8.01 22.50
N ARG A 259 -3.32 7.67 22.37
CA ARG A 259 -3.80 6.75 21.33
C ARG A 259 -3.54 7.30 19.93
N VAL A 260 -3.80 8.59 19.69
CA VAL A 260 -3.54 9.21 18.38
C VAL A 260 -2.06 9.14 18.02
N ILE A 261 -1.17 9.43 18.97
CA ILE A 261 0.28 9.33 18.79
C ILE A 261 0.67 7.90 18.40
N PHE A 262 0.16 6.88 19.10
CA PHE A 262 0.42 5.49 18.75
C PHE A 262 -0.08 5.13 17.34
N LEU A 263 -1.26 5.61 16.94
CA LEU A 263 -1.81 5.36 15.60
C LEU A 263 -1.01 6.04 14.49
N MET A 264 -0.24 7.09 14.80
CA MET A 264 0.64 7.78 13.86
C MET A 264 1.99 7.05 13.65
N PHE A 265 2.33 6.07 14.48
CA PHE A 265 3.63 5.39 14.43
C PHE A 265 3.96 4.82 13.05
N PHE A 266 3.11 3.94 12.49
CA PHE A 266 3.37 3.35 11.17
C PHE A 266 3.33 4.36 10.02
N PRO A 267 2.35 5.28 9.93
CA PRO A 267 2.37 6.34 8.92
C PRO A 267 3.65 7.18 8.95
N LEU A 268 4.05 7.64 10.15
CA LEU A 268 5.23 8.50 10.30
C LEU A 268 6.51 7.73 9.95
N LEU A 269 6.68 6.53 10.50
CA LEU A 269 7.83 5.67 10.21
C LEU A 269 7.97 5.40 8.72
N THR A 270 6.84 5.14 8.04
CA THR A 270 6.80 4.90 6.60
C THR A 270 7.21 6.14 5.81
N ILE A 271 6.56 7.28 6.05
CA ILE A 271 6.80 8.50 5.28
C ILE A 271 8.21 9.03 5.52
N VAL A 272 8.63 9.13 6.79
CA VAL A 272 9.95 9.66 7.16
C VAL A 272 11.05 8.70 6.73
N GLY A 273 10.90 7.40 6.99
CA GLY A 273 11.91 6.40 6.63
C GLY A 273 12.19 6.38 5.13
N HIS A 274 11.13 6.33 4.30
CA HIS A 274 11.29 6.37 2.84
C HIS A 274 11.71 7.74 2.34
N GLY A 275 11.27 8.83 2.97
CA GLY A 275 11.72 10.18 2.63
C GLY A 275 13.22 10.39 2.84
N ILE A 276 13.76 9.92 3.97
CA ILE A 276 15.20 9.95 4.26
C ILE A 276 15.97 9.10 3.25
N TYR A 277 15.49 7.88 2.96
CA TYR A 277 16.13 7.01 1.97
C TYR A 277 16.20 7.68 0.59
N VAL A 278 15.09 8.25 0.11
CA VAL A 278 15.05 8.92 -1.19
C VAL A 278 15.98 10.14 -1.21
N PHE A 279 15.97 10.95 -0.14
CA PHE A 279 16.83 12.13 -0.03
C PHE A 279 18.32 11.74 -0.11
N ASN A 280 18.74 10.75 0.69
CA ASN A 280 20.13 10.30 0.73
C ASN A 280 20.59 9.58 -0.56
N THR A 281 19.66 9.03 -1.35
CA THR A 281 20.00 8.24 -2.55
C THR A 281 19.98 9.07 -3.81
N TYR A 282 19.11 10.07 -3.91
CA TYR A 282 18.83 10.78 -5.16
C TYR A 282 18.99 12.30 -5.10
N VAL A 283 19.15 12.90 -3.91
CA VAL A 283 19.22 14.37 -3.75
C VAL A 283 20.54 14.82 -3.12
N GLY A 284 20.96 14.15 -2.04
CA GLY A 284 22.23 14.41 -1.35
C GLY A 284 23.40 13.75 -2.04
#